data_AF-A0A077UW47-F1
#
_entry.id   AF-A0A077UW47-F1
#
_cell.length_a   1.000
_cell.length_b   1.000
_cell.length_c   1.000
_cell.angle_alpha   90.00
_cell.angle_beta   90.00
_cell.angle_gamma   90.00
#
_symmetry.space_group_name_H-M   'P 1'
#
loop_
_entity.id
_entity.type
_entity.pdbx_description
1 polymer ?
#
loop_
_entity_poly.entity_id
_entity_poly.type
_entity_poly.pdbx_seq_one_letter_code
_entity_poly.pdbx_strand_id
1 'polypeptide(L)'
;MRKVTGFVLCTSLILGGCSFMHNDHTKDIPKTVSVKDYDGKYIGEHKKRNGVFLKKHKDEVIQKYKNYVKDTFGYDCKINLIKPYTNASGLSEKSKTDGLVVVGTVDYDVPFQFRLIFVESGNGVAITTFTPGHVNETSAAVAAMMYKRYEPEIEQARLKFKSEVEKNGYYTMNEKLQKKQEFNGVTKQFLNFNTDSIDDLDKFKKEFKPIMHLKGDAFNQQLQSLINKYPQIKKNMKSEFIAYYDKGENRETVANYVWNLQKTTNDTMKLYPGNKSIIFYKDKVSASQLDDHKRLQSDSQEISISGGK
;
A
#
# COMPACT_ATOMS: atom_id res chain seq x y z
N MET A 1 -13.56 74.00 -1.24
CA MET A 1 -13.25 73.79 0.20
C MET A 1 -14.58 73.65 0.92
N ARG A 2 -14.97 72.60 1.66
CA ARG A 2 -14.27 71.54 2.39
C ARG A 2 -15.03 70.20 2.29
N LYS A 3 -14.24 69.13 2.41
CA LYS A 3 -14.55 67.71 2.63
C LYS A 3 -15.59 67.46 3.74
N VAL A 4 -16.41 66.42 3.58
CA VAL A 4 -16.51 65.31 4.57
C VAL A 4 -16.68 64.00 3.82
N THR A 5 -15.69 63.13 4.01
CA THR A 5 -15.56 61.79 3.43
C THR A 5 -16.30 60.80 4.32
N GLY A 6 -17.39 60.21 3.82
CA GLY A 6 -18.06 59.08 4.48
C GLY A 6 -17.50 57.77 3.97
N PHE A 7 -16.51 57.20 4.68
CA PHE A 7 -16.09 55.82 4.46
C PHE A 7 -17.18 54.87 4.95
N VAL A 8 -17.96 54.29 4.04
CA VAL A 8 -18.73 53.08 4.34
C VAL A 8 -17.74 51.93 4.36
N LEU A 9 -17.41 51.46 5.56
CA LEU A 9 -16.71 50.20 5.79
C LEU A 9 -17.59 49.07 5.22
N CYS A 10 -17.28 48.62 4.01
CA CYS A 10 -17.66 47.30 3.53
C CYS A 10 -16.95 46.28 4.41
N THR A 11 -17.60 45.85 5.49
CA THR A 11 -17.31 44.58 6.15
C THR A 11 -17.68 43.47 5.17
N SER A 12 -16.73 43.11 4.31
CA SER A 12 -16.69 41.82 3.65
C SER A 12 -16.52 40.75 4.72
N LEU A 13 -17.64 40.32 5.31
CA LEU A 13 -17.75 39.01 5.94
C LEU A 13 -17.57 37.96 4.84
N ILE A 14 -16.32 37.66 4.52
CA ILE A 14 -15.96 36.37 3.95
C ILE A 14 -16.22 35.37 5.07
N LEU A 15 -17.47 34.90 5.15
CA LEU A 15 -17.83 33.67 5.85
C LEU A 15 -17.23 32.51 5.03
N GLY A 16 -15.90 32.40 5.08
CA GLY A 16 -15.21 31.13 4.89
C GLY A 16 -15.64 30.24 6.05
N GLY A 17 -16.54 29.30 5.77
CA GLY A 17 -17.05 28.43 6.82
C GLY A 17 -18.42 27.82 6.57
N CYS A 18 -18.81 27.55 5.31
CA CYS A 18 -19.78 26.50 5.07
C CYS A 18 -19.09 25.16 5.34
N SER A 19 -18.99 24.86 6.63
CA SER A 19 -18.87 23.51 7.15
C SER A 19 -19.99 22.72 6.50
N PHE A 20 -19.69 21.98 5.43
CA PHE A 20 -20.59 20.95 4.95
C PHE A 20 -20.82 20.02 6.14
N MET A 21 -21.97 20.14 6.77
CA MET A 21 -22.48 19.14 7.69
C MET A 21 -22.68 17.87 6.87
N HIS A 22 -21.61 17.06 6.79
CA HIS A 22 -21.75 15.67 6.42
C HIS A 22 -22.67 15.05 7.47
N ASN A 23 -23.85 14.61 7.05
CA ASN A 23 -24.66 13.70 7.86
C ASN A 23 -23.86 12.40 7.98
N ASP A 24 -22.99 12.40 8.98
CA ASP A 24 -21.97 11.41 9.22
C ASP A 24 -22.62 10.16 9.81
N HIS A 25 -22.85 9.17 8.95
CA HIS A 25 -22.96 7.76 9.36
C HIS A 25 -21.64 7.22 9.97
N THR A 26 -20.72 8.09 10.40
CA THR A 26 -19.38 7.80 10.90
C THR A 26 -19.23 7.97 12.41
N LYS A 27 -20.29 8.39 13.14
CA LYS A 27 -20.25 8.57 14.62
C LYS A 27 -19.79 7.32 15.38
N ASP A 28 -20.03 6.13 14.82
CA ASP A 28 -19.65 4.84 15.43
C ASP A 28 -18.27 4.32 14.98
N ILE A 29 -17.58 5.04 14.09
CA ILE A 29 -16.24 4.66 13.62
C ILE A 29 -15.20 5.32 14.54
N PRO A 30 -14.33 4.54 15.21
CA PRO A 30 -13.26 5.11 16.01
C PRO A 30 -12.37 6.04 15.18
N LYS A 31 -11.99 7.20 15.73
CA LYS A 31 -11.07 8.11 15.03
C LYS A 31 -9.69 7.49 14.82
N THR A 32 -9.20 6.80 15.85
CA THR A 32 -7.88 6.17 15.86
C THR A 32 -7.97 4.77 16.43
N VAL A 33 -7.17 3.86 15.89
CA VAL A 33 -7.09 2.47 16.30
C VAL A 33 -5.64 2.02 16.40
N SER A 34 -5.42 0.91 17.11
CA SER A 34 -4.12 0.25 17.18
C SER A 34 -3.96 -0.74 16.02
N VAL A 35 -2.78 -0.76 15.41
CA VAL A 35 -2.43 -1.74 14.37
C VAL A 35 -2.27 -3.17 14.91
N LYS A 36 -2.21 -3.35 16.24
CA LYS A 36 -2.13 -4.68 16.87
C LYS A 36 -3.46 -5.41 16.81
N ASP A 37 -4.56 -4.71 17.06
CA ASP A 37 -5.87 -5.32 17.28
C ASP A 37 -6.87 -5.01 16.17
N TYR A 38 -6.67 -3.93 15.42
CA TYR A 38 -7.61 -3.53 14.39
C TYR A 38 -7.58 -4.46 13.20
N ASP A 39 -8.74 -4.91 12.74
CA ASP A 39 -8.88 -5.86 11.64
C ASP A 39 -9.12 -5.20 10.27
N GLY A 40 -9.20 -3.87 10.21
CA GLY A 40 -9.48 -3.14 8.97
C GLY A 40 -10.96 -3.11 8.57
N LYS A 41 -11.91 -3.32 9.48
CA LYS A 41 -13.37 -3.32 9.20
C LYS A 41 -13.90 -2.06 8.51
N TYR A 42 -13.35 -0.89 8.84
CA TYR A 42 -13.83 0.42 8.36
C TYR A 42 -12.97 1.03 7.25
N ILE A 43 -12.11 0.24 6.59
CA ILE A 43 -11.31 0.76 5.46
C ILE A 43 -12.23 1.03 4.26
N GLY A 44 -12.33 2.29 3.83
CA GLY A 44 -13.13 2.72 2.67
C GLY A 44 -14.13 3.82 3.00
N GLU A 45 -14.92 4.23 2.01
CA GLU A 45 -15.99 5.20 2.21
C GLU A 45 -17.28 4.56 2.74
N HIS A 46 -17.96 5.24 3.67
CA HIS A 46 -19.14 4.72 4.40
C HIS A 46 -20.43 5.46 4.08
N LYS A 47 -20.52 6.20 2.96
CA LYS A 47 -21.79 6.83 2.58
C LYS A 47 -22.77 5.78 2.08
N LYS A 48 -24.08 6.05 2.22
CA LYS A 48 -25.16 5.14 1.77
C LYS A 48 -24.99 4.71 0.29
N ARG A 49 -24.61 5.64 -0.59
CA ARG A 49 -24.35 5.35 -2.02
C ARG A 49 -23.25 4.30 -2.23
N ASN A 50 -22.17 4.39 -1.46
CA ASN A 50 -21.02 3.49 -1.55
C ASN A 50 -21.40 2.06 -1.13
N GLY A 51 -22.23 1.93 -0.07
CA GLY A 51 -22.76 0.64 0.36
C GLY A 51 -23.67 -0.02 -0.68
N VAL A 52 -24.52 0.75 -1.35
CA VAL A 52 -25.38 0.26 -2.45
C VAL A 52 -24.52 -0.18 -3.64
N PHE A 53 -23.54 0.64 -4.04
CA PHE A 53 -22.64 0.32 -5.14
C PHE A 53 -21.82 -0.95 -4.88
N LEU A 54 -21.24 -1.07 -3.68
CA LEU A 54 -20.54 -2.27 -3.25
C LEU A 54 -21.44 -3.50 -3.35
N LYS A 55 -22.66 -3.46 -2.81
CA LYS A 55 -23.58 -4.60 -2.87
C LYS A 55 -23.92 -5.00 -4.31
N LYS A 56 -24.08 -4.02 -5.20
CA LYS A 56 -24.45 -4.25 -6.61
C LYS A 56 -23.30 -4.88 -7.43
N HIS A 57 -22.06 -4.44 -7.23
CA HIS A 57 -20.93 -4.80 -8.11
C HIS A 57 -19.88 -5.71 -7.46
N LYS A 58 -20.06 -6.15 -6.20
CA LYS A 58 -19.08 -6.97 -5.47
C LYS A 58 -18.64 -8.22 -6.23
N ASP A 59 -19.60 -9.00 -6.72
CA ASP A 59 -19.28 -10.29 -7.36
C ASP A 59 -18.65 -10.07 -8.75
N GLU A 60 -19.09 -9.02 -9.46
CA GLU A 60 -18.52 -8.60 -10.75
C GLU A 60 -17.03 -8.24 -10.61
N VAL A 61 -16.66 -7.41 -9.61
CA VAL A 61 -15.26 -7.02 -9.41
C VAL A 61 -14.39 -8.18 -8.93
N ILE A 62 -14.94 -9.10 -8.12
CA ILE A 62 -14.22 -10.32 -7.71
C ILE A 62 -13.88 -11.16 -8.93
N GLN A 63 -14.86 -11.41 -9.80
CA GLN A 63 -14.65 -12.22 -11.00
C GLN A 63 -13.66 -11.54 -11.95
N LYS A 64 -13.80 -10.23 -12.18
CA LYS A 64 -12.87 -9.47 -13.03
C LYS A 64 -11.44 -9.47 -12.49
N TYR A 65 -11.25 -9.30 -11.18
CA TYR A 65 -9.94 -9.38 -10.55
C TYR A 65 -9.30 -10.77 -10.74
N LYS A 66 -10.05 -11.84 -10.46
CA LYS A 66 -9.57 -13.22 -10.64
C LYS A 66 -9.20 -13.52 -12.09
N ASN A 67 -10.04 -13.11 -13.04
CA ASN A 67 -9.77 -13.26 -14.46
C ASN A 67 -8.48 -12.53 -14.87
N TYR A 68 -8.31 -11.29 -14.38
CA TYR A 68 -7.09 -10.51 -14.63
C TYR A 68 -5.84 -11.20 -14.09
N VAL A 69 -5.87 -11.72 -12.86
CA VAL A 69 -4.74 -12.45 -12.28
C VAL A 69 -4.40 -13.70 -13.11
N LYS A 70 -5.43 -14.47 -13.50
CA LYS A 70 -5.24 -15.69 -14.28
C LYS A 70 -4.65 -15.40 -15.65
N ASP A 71 -5.17 -14.40 -16.34
CA ASP A 71 -4.68 -13.96 -17.65
C ASP A 71 -3.26 -13.40 -17.57
N THR A 72 -2.99 -12.51 -16.61
CA THR A 72 -1.71 -11.79 -16.51
C THR A 72 -0.58 -12.65 -15.95
N PHE A 73 -0.85 -13.43 -14.91
CA PHE A 73 0.18 -14.15 -14.16
C PHE A 73 0.07 -15.68 -14.30
N GLY A 74 -1.10 -16.21 -14.71
CA GLY A 74 -1.32 -17.66 -14.80
C GLY A 74 -1.67 -18.34 -13.47
N TYR A 75 -1.88 -17.56 -12.41
CA TYR A 75 -2.12 -18.04 -11.04
C TYR A 75 -3.53 -17.76 -10.57
N ASP A 76 -3.91 -18.38 -9.47
CA ASP A 76 -5.13 -18.07 -8.74
C ASP A 76 -4.84 -17.01 -7.67
N CYS A 77 -5.89 -16.45 -7.06
CA CYS A 77 -5.73 -15.43 -6.02
C CYS A 77 -6.82 -15.48 -4.96
N LYS A 78 -6.48 -14.95 -3.79
CA LYS A 78 -7.41 -14.65 -2.70
C LYS A 78 -7.72 -13.16 -2.65
N ILE A 79 -8.99 -12.80 -2.49
CA ILE A 79 -9.40 -11.41 -2.25
C ILE A 79 -9.28 -11.10 -0.76
N ASN A 80 -8.57 -10.02 -0.42
CA ASN A 80 -8.34 -9.59 0.96
C ASN A 80 -9.25 -8.44 1.38
N LEU A 81 -9.50 -7.51 0.45
CA LEU A 81 -10.32 -6.33 0.68
C LEU A 81 -11.06 -5.92 -0.59
N ILE A 82 -12.31 -5.49 -0.41
CA ILE A 82 -13.05 -4.72 -1.40
C ILE A 82 -13.57 -3.49 -0.67
N LYS A 83 -13.14 -2.31 -1.10
CA LYS A 83 -13.55 -1.05 -0.49
C LYS A 83 -14.14 -0.11 -1.53
N PRO A 84 -15.27 0.54 -1.24
CA PRO A 84 -15.82 1.54 -2.13
C PRO A 84 -15.10 2.88 -1.96
N TYR A 85 -15.11 3.66 -3.04
CA TYR A 85 -14.65 5.05 -3.06
C TYR A 85 -15.56 5.86 -3.98
N THR A 86 -15.54 7.17 -3.79
CA THR A 86 -16.20 8.14 -4.66
C THR A 86 -15.12 8.94 -5.38
N ASN A 87 -15.13 8.96 -6.71
CA ASN A 87 -14.18 9.76 -7.46
C ASN A 87 -14.45 11.25 -7.25
N ALA A 88 -13.41 12.02 -6.91
CA ALA A 88 -13.52 13.45 -6.65
C ALA A 88 -13.56 14.30 -7.92
N SER A 89 -13.37 13.70 -9.11
CA SER A 89 -13.44 14.41 -10.39
C SER A 89 -14.89 14.79 -10.74
N GLY A 90 -15.37 15.91 -10.22
CA GLY A 90 -16.69 16.47 -10.53
C GLY A 90 -17.02 17.68 -9.67
N LEU A 91 -17.57 18.74 -10.27
CA LEU A 91 -17.94 20.00 -9.59
C LEU A 91 -19.18 19.83 -8.68
N SER A 92 -19.95 18.74 -8.84
CA SER A 92 -21.16 18.44 -8.07
C SER A 92 -21.23 16.98 -7.62
N GLU A 93 -21.99 16.67 -6.56
CA GLU A 93 -22.17 15.29 -6.08
C GLU A 93 -22.81 14.36 -7.13
N LYS A 94 -23.60 14.91 -8.06
CA LYS A 94 -24.23 14.19 -9.19
C LYS A 94 -23.24 13.82 -10.29
N SER A 95 -22.14 14.57 -10.41
CA SER A 95 -21.07 14.31 -11.38
C SER A 95 -20.00 13.34 -10.87
N LYS A 96 -20.06 12.94 -9.60
CA LYS A 96 -19.08 12.00 -9.03
C LYS A 96 -19.48 10.57 -9.36
N THR A 97 -18.52 9.81 -9.89
CA THR A 97 -18.67 8.38 -10.14
C THR A 97 -18.24 7.56 -8.93
N ASP A 98 -18.96 6.48 -8.65
CA ASP A 98 -18.56 5.52 -7.64
C ASP A 98 -17.61 4.47 -8.22
N GLY A 99 -16.82 3.87 -7.35
CA GLY A 99 -15.91 2.80 -7.73
C GLY A 99 -15.57 1.88 -6.58
N LEU A 100 -14.90 0.78 -6.90
CA LEU A 100 -14.40 -0.20 -5.94
C LEU A 100 -12.89 -0.37 -6.12
N VAL A 101 -12.16 -0.46 -5.00
CA VAL A 101 -10.78 -0.95 -4.98
C VAL A 101 -10.80 -2.38 -4.47
N VAL A 102 -10.18 -3.29 -5.23
CA VAL A 102 -10.00 -4.68 -4.84
C VAL A 102 -8.53 -4.93 -4.56
N VAL A 103 -8.22 -5.44 -3.36
CA VAL A 103 -6.88 -5.90 -2.98
C VAL A 103 -6.90 -7.42 -2.91
N GLY A 104 -5.93 -8.07 -3.55
CA GLY A 104 -5.79 -9.51 -3.53
C GLY A 104 -4.35 -9.98 -3.39
N THR A 105 -4.20 -11.22 -2.95
CA THR A 105 -2.95 -11.97 -2.90
C THR A 105 -2.95 -13.01 -4.00
N VAL A 106 -1.92 -12.98 -4.86
CA VAL A 106 -1.68 -14.00 -5.87
C VAL A 106 -0.99 -15.20 -5.23
N ASP A 107 -1.48 -16.40 -5.55
CA ASP A 107 -0.97 -17.68 -5.04
C ASP A 107 0.23 -18.16 -5.88
N TYR A 108 1.34 -17.46 -5.73
CA TYR A 108 2.64 -17.81 -6.29
C TYR A 108 3.55 -18.39 -5.20
N ASP A 109 4.63 -19.10 -5.58
CA ASP A 109 5.63 -19.67 -4.65
C ASP A 109 6.03 -18.67 -3.55
N VAL A 110 6.21 -17.40 -3.92
CA VAL A 110 6.26 -16.26 -2.99
C VAL A 110 4.99 -15.44 -3.20
N PRO A 111 3.99 -15.53 -2.30
CA PRO A 111 2.75 -14.78 -2.45
C PRO A 111 2.99 -13.27 -2.48
N PHE A 112 2.35 -12.60 -3.43
CA PHE A 112 2.46 -11.15 -3.58
C PHE A 112 1.07 -10.51 -3.71
N GLN A 113 1.01 -9.22 -3.37
CA GLN A 113 -0.23 -8.47 -3.26
C GLN A 113 -0.22 -7.26 -4.17
N PHE A 114 -1.38 -7.00 -4.79
CA PHE A 114 -1.62 -5.77 -5.54
C PHE A 114 -3.10 -5.39 -5.51
N ARG A 115 -3.39 -4.15 -5.91
CA ARG A 115 -4.76 -3.65 -6.03
C ARG A 115 -5.14 -3.38 -7.48
N LEU A 116 -6.42 -3.59 -7.79
CA LEU A 116 -7.07 -3.04 -8.99
C LEU A 116 -8.15 -2.06 -8.58
N ILE A 117 -8.35 -1.05 -9.41
CA ILE A 117 -9.38 -0.04 -9.23
C ILE A 117 -10.44 -0.24 -10.30
N PHE A 118 -11.69 -0.16 -9.89
CA PHE A 118 -12.84 -0.32 -10.75
C PHE A 118 -13.70 0.94 -10.64
N VAL A 119 -14.12 1.49 -11.78
CA VAL A 119 -15.03 2.63 -11.85
C VAL A 119 -16.35 2.19 -12.47
N GLU A 120 -17.44 2.83 -12.08
CA GLU A 120 -18.72 2.72 -12.76
C GLU A 120 -18.60 3.00 -14.26
N SER A 121 -19.15 2.10 -15.07
CA SER A 121 -19.18 2.22 -16.53
C SER A 121 -20.47 1.62 -17.07
N GLY A 122 -21.38 2.48 -17.53
CA GLY A 122 -22.73 2.07 -17.93
C GLY A 122 -23.44 1.34 -16.79
N ASN A 123 -23.85 0.09 -17.03
CA ASN A 123 -24.53 -0.74 -16.02
C ASN A 123 -23.59 -1.61 -15.18
N GLY A 124 -22.27 -1.58 -15.43
CA GLY A 124 -21.27 -2.42 -14.78
C GLY A 124 -20.08 -1.61 -14.26
N VAL A 125 -18.94 -2.28 -14.17
CA VAL A 125 -17.66 -1.65 -13.80
C VAL A 125 -16.57 -1.87 -14.84
N ALA A 126 -15.68 -0.91 -15.00
CA ALA A 126 -14.47 -1.04 -15.82
C ALA A 126 -13.22 -0.95 -14.94
N ILE A 127 -12.17 -1.70 -15.28
CA ILE A 127 -10.85 -1.55 -14.64
C ILE A 127 -10.29 -0.19 -15.04
N THR A 128 -9.84 0.58 -14.06
CA THR A 128 -9.05 1.79 -14.29
C THR A 128 -7.63 1.56 -13.83
N THR A 129 -6.67 1.85 -14.70
CA THR A 129 -5.25 1.77 -14.37
C THR A 129 -4.86 3.08 -13.69
N PHE A 130 -4.55 3.04 -12.39
CA PHE A 130 -4.14 4.23 -11.64
C PHE A 130 -2.75 4.74 -12.08
N THR A 131 -1.91 3.83 -12.56
CA THR A 131 -0.64 4.12 -13.19
C THR A 131 -0.79 3.86 -14.69
N PRO A 132 -0.28 4.74 -15.57
CA PRO A 132 0.04 4.35 -16.94
C PRO A 132 0.72 2.97 -16.95
N GLY A 133 0.38 2.14 -17.94
CA GLY A 133 1.01 0.84 -18.26
C GLY A 133 1.13 -0.24 -17.17
N HIS A 134 0.25 -0.24 -16.16
CA HIS A 134 0.13 -1.34 -15.17
C HIS A 134 1.37 -1.56 -14.28
N VAL A 135 2.07 -0.48 -13.94
CA VAL A 135 3.29 -0.53 -13.11
C VAL A 135 3.02 -1.22 -11.77
N ASN A 136 1.92 -0.93 -11.07
CA ASN A 136 1.68 -1.49 -9.74
C ASN A 136 1.56 -3.03 -9.76
N GLU A 137 0.79 -3.57 -10.70
CA GLU A 137 0.52 -5.00 -10.82
C GLU A 137 1.78 -5.76 -11.25
N THR A 138 2.48 -5.25 -12.27
CA THR A 138 3.69 -5.90 -12.78
C THR A 138 4.86 -5.77 -11.79
N SER A 139 5.02 -4.63 -11.12
CA SER A 139 6.01 -4.41 -10.05
C SER A 139 5.82 -5.36 -8.90
N ALA A 140 4.56 -5.63 -8.49
CA ALA A 140 4.29 -6.59 -7.44
C ALA A 140 4.75 -8.02 -7.80
N ALA A 141 4.53 -8.43 -9.05
CA ALA A 141 4.96 -9.74 -9.55
C ALA A 141 6.48 -9.83 -9.70
N VAL A 142 7.13 -8.79 -10.25
CA VAL A 142 8.60 -8.73 -10.35
C VAL A 142 9.23 -8.75 -8.95
N ALA A 143 8.65 -8.03 -7.98
CA ALA A 143 9.08 -8.08 -6.60
C ALA A 143 9.03 -9.52 -6.04
N ALA A 144 7.98 -10.29 -6.33
CA ALA A 144 7.89 -11.68 -5.92
C ALA A 144 8.99 -12.56 -6.52
N MET A 145 9.33 -12.35 -7.80
CA MET A 145 10.42 -13.07 -8.47
C MET A 145 11.78 -12.70 -7.87
N MET A 146 12.02 -11.41 -7.61
CA MET A 146 13.25 -10.93 -6.98
C MET A 146 13.37 -11.42 -5.54
N TYR A 147 12.27 -11.48 -4.80
CA TYR A 147 12.23 -12.07 -3.47
C TYR A 147 12.61 -13.54 -3.51
N LYS A 148 11.98 -14.33 -4.38
CA LYS A 148 12.29 -15.77 -4.56
C LYS A 148 13.78 -16.00 -4.86
N ARG A 149 14.43 -15.10 -5.61
CA ARG A 149 15.85 -15.19 -5.94
C ARG A 149 16.77 -15.00 -4.73
N TYR A 150 16.42 -14.08 -3.83
CA TYR A 150 17.23 -13.68 -2.66
C TYR A 150 16.53 -14.05 -1.34
N GLU A 151 15.66 -15.06 -1.37
CA GLU A 151 14.79 -15.41 -0.24
C GLU A 151 15.60 -15.72 1.03
N PRO A 152 16.68 -16.54 0.98
CA PRO A 152 17.48 -16.82 2.18
C PRO A 152 18.04 -15.56 2.83
N GLU A 153 18.63 -14.65 2.06
CA GLU A 153 19.27 -13.43 2.57
C GLU A 153 18.23 -12.42 3.09
N ILE A 154 17.10 -12.27 2.38
CA ILE A 154 16.02 -11.39 2.80
C ILE A 154 15.36 -11.90 4.08
N GLU A 155 15.08 -13.20 4.17
CA GLU A 155 14.48 -13.82 5.36
C GLU A 155 15.44 -13.78 6.55
N GLN A 156 16.73 -13.99 6.34
CA GLN A 156 17.74 -13.81 7.40
C GLN A 156 17.71 -12.39 7.97
N ALA A 157 17.69 -11.36 7.11
CA ALA A 157 17.60 -9.97 7.55
C ALA A 157 16.28 -9.67 8.28
N ARG A 158 15.16 -10.21 7.77
CA ARG A 158 13.83 -10.03 8.39
C ARG A 158 13.76 -10.65 9.77
N LEU A 159 14.26 -11.87 9.93
CA LEU A 159 14.24 -12.58 11.21
C LEU A 159 15.17 -11.91 12.23
N LYS A 160 16.35 -11.43 11.80
CA LYS A 160 17.24 -10.66 12.68
C LYS A 160 16.58 -9.36 13.14
N PHE A 161 15.98 -8.60 12.22
CA PHE A 161 15.24 -7.38 12.56
C PHE A 161 14.10 -7.68 13.54
N LYS A 162 13.25 -8.67 13.22
CA LYS A 162 12.15 -9.13 14.08
C LYS A 162 12.62 -9.43 15.51
N SER A 163 13.68 -10.21 15.64
CA SER A 163 14.21 -10.61 16.96
C SER A 163 14.66 -9.42 17.80
N GLU A 164 15.33 -8.43 17.18
CA GLU A 164 15.81 -7.26 17.91
C GLU A 164 14.64 -6.35 18.33
N VAL A 165 13.66 -6.12 17.46
CA VAL A 165 12.53 -5.23 17.76
C VAL A 165 11.59 -5.83 18.79
N GLU A 166 11.25 -7.12 18.71
CA GLU A 166 10.36 -7.79 19.66
C GLU A 166 10.97 -7.86 21.06
N LYS A 167 12.29 -8.09 21.16
CA LYS A 167 13.03 -8.09 22.45
C LYS A 167 12.91 -6.75 23.18
N ASN A 168 12.76 -5.65 22.44
CA ASN A 168 12.66 -4.31 22.98
C ASN A 168 11.21 -3.79 23.08
N GLY A 169 10.22 -4.67 22.95
CA GLY A 169 8.81 -4.34 23.16
C GLY A 169 8.11 -3.73 21.93
N TYR A 170 8.81 -3.56 20.82
CA TYR A 170 8.23 -3.10 19.56
C TYR A 170 7.56 -4.26 18.82
N TYR A 171 6.65 -3.93 17.91
CA TYR A 171 5.83 -4.92 17.22
C TYR A 171 5.58 -4.52 15.78
N THR A 172 4.90 -5.38 15.03
CA THR A 172 4.42 -5.06 13.69
C THR A 172 2.89 -5.08 13.65
N MET A 173 2.33 -4.59 12.55
CA MET A 173 0.90 -4.64 12.28
C MET A 173 0.41 -6.08 12.21
N ASN A 174 -0.76 -6.37 12.77
CA ASN A 174 -1.32 -7.72 12.69
C ASN A 174 -1.58 -8.16 11.24
N GLU A 175 -1.51 -9.47 11.00
CA GLU A 175 -1.61 -10.04 9.65
C GLU A 175 -2.94 -9.74 8.95
N LYS A 176 -4.06 -9.64 9.69
CA LYS A 176 -5.38 -9.37 9.08
C LYS A 176 -5.42 -7.98 8.48
N LEU A 177 -4.91 -7.00 9.20
CA LEU A 177 -4.84 -5.62 8.73
C LEU A 177 -3.77 -5.47 7.65
N GLN A 178 -2.61 -6.10 7.83
CA GLN A 178 -1.50 -6.04 6.87
C GLN A 178 -1.94 -6.47 5.46
N LYS A 179 -2.68 -7.58 5.33
CA LYS A 179 -3.20 -8.08 4.05
C LYS A 179 -4.22 -7.14 3.37
N LYS A 180 -4.80 -6.19 4.11
CA LYS A 180 -5.82 -5.26 3.59
C LYS A 180 -5.22 -3.92 3.13
N GLN A 181 -4.07 -3.52 3.65
CA GLN A 181 -3.51 -2.20 3.35
C GLN A 181 -2.07 -2.20 2.81
N GLU A 182 -1.33 -3.30 2.91
CA GLU A 182 -0.02 -3.44 2.28
C GLU A 182 -0.16 -4.28 1.01
N PHE A 183 -0.04 -3.65 -0.16
CA PHE A 183 -0.37 -4.27 -1.45
C PHE A 183 0.57 -3.86 -2.59
N ASN A 184 1.84 -3.60 -2.32
CA ASN A 184 2.81 -3.19 -3.34
C ASN A 184 3.90 -4.25 -3.56
N GLY A 185 3.55 -5.54 -3.66
CA GLY A 185 4.53 -6.62 -3.82
C GLY A 185 4.48 -7.66 -2.71
N VAL A 186 5.64 -8.06 -2.19
CA VAL A 186 5.74 -9.10 -1.16
C VAL A 186 5.62 -8.45 0.21
N THR A 187 4.66 -8.94 0.99
CA THR A 187 4.42 -8.45 2.35
C THR A 187 4.55 -9.61 3.33
N LYS A 188 5.39 -9.43 4.33
CA LYS A 188 5.60 -10.34 5.46
C LYS A 188 5.48 -9.52 6.74
N GLN A 189 5.22 -10.17 7.87
CA GLN A 189 5.36 -9.52 9.16
C GLN A 189 6.77 -8.91 9.29
N PHE A 190 6.82 -7.62 9.67
CA PHE A 190 8.02 -6.79 9.73
C PHE A 190 8.71 -6.41 8.40
N LEU A 191 8.17 -6.79 7.24
CA LEU A 191 8.82 -6.50 5.95
C LEU A 191 7.82 -6.24 4.83
N ASN A 192 7.98 -5.11 4.15
CA ASN A 192 7.47 -4.89 2.81
C ASN A 192 8.64 -4.94 1.81
N PHE A 193 8.47 -5.68 0.73
CA PHE A 193 9.46 -5.80 -0.33
C PHE A 193 8.83 -5.46 -1.68
N ASN A 194 9.44 -4.51 -2.39
CA ASN A 194 8.98 -4.05 -3.69
C ASN A 194 10.16 -3.71 -4.62
N THR A 195 9.86 -3.55 -5.89
CA THR A 195 10.80 -3.08 -6.89
C THR A 195 10.06 -2.54 -8.11
N ASP A 196 10.76 -1.83 -8.98
CA ASP A 196 10.20 -1.36 -10.24
C ASP A 196 10.07 -2.50 -11.26
N SER A 197 9.20 -2.31 -12.24
CA SER A 197 8.97 -3.22 -13.36
C SER A 197 9.09 -2.48 -14.70
N ILE A 198 8.63 -3.13 -15.76
CA ILE A 198 8.39 -2.56 -17.07
C ILE A 198 6.96 -2.00 -17.16
N ASP A 199 6.83 -0.87 -17.86
CA ASP A 199 5.56 -0.15 -18.06
C ASP A 199 4.82 -0.64 -19.32
N ASP A 200 4.73 -1.97 -19.48
CA ASP A 200 4.10 -2.64 -20.63
C ASP A 200 3.62 -4.05 -20.25
N LEU A 201 2.29 -4.22 -20.22
CA LEU A 201 1.64 -5.46 -19.81
C LEU A 201 1.87 -6.61 -20.81
N ASP A 202 1.86 -6.34 -22.11
CA ASP A 202 2.04 -7.37 -23.14
C ASP A 202 3.47 -7.88 -23.13
N LYS A 203 4.42 -6.95 -22.95
CA LYS A 203 5.83 -7.28 -22.76
C LYS A 203 6.06 -8.05 -21.46
N PHE A 204 5.35 -7.71 -20.37
CA PHE A 204 5.39 -8.48 -19.13
C PHE A 204 4.90 -9.92 -19.35
N LYS A 205 3.74 -10.09 -19.99
CA LYS A 205 3.18 -11.41 -20.29
C LYS A 205 4.10 -12.25 -21.18
N LYS A 206 4.82 -11.61 -22.10
CA LYS A 206 5.76 -12.29 -23.01
C LYS A 206 7.08 -12.68 -22.33
N GLU A 207 7.65 -11.79 -21.50
CA GLU A 207 9.03 -11.94 -21.02
C GLU A 207 9.11 -12.41 -19.56
N PHE A 208 8.19 -12.01 -18.69
CA PHE A 208 8.25 -12.27 -17.24
C PHE A 208 7.37 -13.44 -16.83
N LYS A 209 6.12 -13.49 -17.30
CA LYS A 209 5.16 -14.55 -16.94
C LYS A 209 5.73 -15.98 -17.16
N PRO A 210 6.39 -16.31 -18.29
CA PRO A 210 6.94 -17.65 -18.47
C PRO A 210 7.98 -18.03 -17.42
N ILE A 211 8.77 -17.07 -16.95
CA ILE A 211 9.83 -17.29 -15.95
C ILE A 211 9.23 -17.52 -14.57
N MET A 212 8.08 -16.91 -14.25
CA MET A 212 7.38 -17.18 -13.00
C MET A 212 7.04 -18.67 -12.81
N HIS A 213 6.85 -19.43 -13.89
CA HIS A 213 6.54 -20.86 -13.80
C HIS A 213 7.78 -21.76 -13.67
N LEU A 214 8.99 -21.19 -13.75
CA LEU A 214 10.25 -21.92 -13.61
C LEU A 214 10.62 -22.13 -12.13
N LYS A 215 11.49 -23.13 -11.90
CA LYS A 215 12.02 -23.48 -10.59
C LYS A 215 13.54 -23.67 -10.65
N GLY A 216 14.20 -23.57 -9.50
CA GLY A 216 15.64 -23.83 -9.34
C GLY A 216 16.52 -23.04 -10.31
N ASP A 217 17.51 -23.71 -10.89
CA ASP A 217 18.52 -23.06 -11.74
C ASP A 217 17.93 -22.45 -13.00
N ALA A 218 16.92 -23.07 -13.60
CA ALA A 218 16.25 -22.54 -14.78
C ALA A 218 15.60 -21.17 -14.48
N PHE A 219 14.95 -21.04 -13.33
CA PHE A 219 14.43 -19.75 -12.85
C PHE A 219 15.57 -18.74 -12.65
N ASN A 220 16.63 -19.13 -11.95
CA ASN A 220 17.73 -18.24 -11.61
C ASN A 220 18.49 -17.72 -12.84
N GLN A 221 18.71 -18.57 -13.84
CA GLN A 221 19.37 -18.19 -15.09
C GLN A 221 18.50 -17.25 -15.92
N GLN A 222 17.22 -17.59 -16.11
CA GLN A 222 16.31 -16.78 -16.91
C GLN A 222 16.01 -15.42 -16.26
N LEU A 223 15.83 -15.40 -14.93
CA LEU A 223 15.69 -14.14 -14.19
C LEU A 223 16.98 -13.30 -14.26
N GLN A 224 18.17 -13.92 -14.25
CA GLN A 224 19.41 -13.17 -14.44
C GLN A 224 19.49 -12.53 -15.83
N SER A 225 19.04 -13.21 -16.87
CA SER A 225 18.92 -12.63 -18.21
C SER A 225 17.96 -11.43 -18.25
N LEU A 226 16.82 -11.51 -17.56
CA LEU A 226 15.91 -10.38 -17.40
C LEU A 226 16.56 -9.22 -16.64
N ILE A 227 17.27 -9.49 -15.54
CA ILE A 227 17.99 -8.47 -14.77
C ILE A 227 19.03 -7.77 -15.65
N ASN A 228 19.75 -8.50 -16.51
CA ASN A 228 20.72 -7.90 -17.42
C ASN A 228 20.04 -6.99 -18.45
N LYS A 229 18.86 -7.39 -18.95
CA LYS A 229 18.07 -6.60 -19.89
C LYS A 229 17.39 -5.39 -19.24
N TYR A 230 17.00 -5.53 -17.97
CA TYR A 230 16.27 -4.55 -17.18
C TYR A 230 16.95 -4.31 -15.82
N PRO A 231 18.14 -3.69 -15.80
CA PRO A 231 18.92 -3.54 -14.58
C PRO A 231 18.20 -2.74 -13.48
N GLN A 232 17.21 -1.92 -13.84
CA GLN A 232 16.40 -1.16 -12.90
C GLN A 232 15.65 -2.06 -11.90
N ILE A 233 15.22 -3.27 -12.28
CA ILE A 233 14.50 -4.18 -11.36
C ILE A 233 15.39 -4.69 -10.22
N LYS A 234 16.71 -4.69 -10.40
CA LYS A 234 17.67 -5.00 -9.32
C LYS A 234 18.07 -3.73 -8.57
N LYS A 235 18.32 -2.64 -9.31
CA LYS A 235 18.75 -1.35 -8.74
C LYS A 235 17.71 -0.76 -7.79
N ASN A 236 16.43 -0.90 -8.14
CA ASN A 236 15.32 -0.28 -7.43
C ASN A 236 14.61 -1.27 -6.50
N MET A 237 15.23 -2.42 -6.19
CA MET A 237 14.77 -3.26 -5.09
C MET A 237 14.72 -2.43 -3.81
N LYS A 238 13.61 -2.51 -3.08
CA LYS A 238 13.39 -1.81 -1.82
C LYS A 238 12.86 -2.79 -0.78
N SER A 239 13.49 -2.77 0.39
CA SER A 239 13.05 -3.53 1.57
C SER A 239 12.78 -2.58 2.72
N GLU A 240 11.53 -2.51 3.14
CA GLU A 240 11.08 -1.68 4.25
C GLU A 240 10.85 -2.59 5.46
N PHE A 241 11.77 -2.52 6.42
CA PHE A 241 11.68 -3.20 7.70
C PHE A 241 10.84 -2.36 8.64
N ILE A 242 9.62 -2.81 8.94
CA ILE A 242 8.58 -1.98 9.55
C ILE A 242 8.26 -2.47 10.97
N ALA A 243 8.33 -1.55 11.93
CA ALA A 243 7.88 -1.76 13.29
C ALA A 243 7.03 -0.57 13.80
N TYR A 244 6.37 -0.80 14.93
CA TYR A 244 5.49 0.15 15.59
C TYR A 244 5.88 0.25 17.07
N TYR A 245 5.76 1.47 17.59
CA TYR A 245 5.97 1.80 19.00
C TYR A 245 4.69 2.34 19.63
N ASP A 246 4.54 2.16 20.95
CA ASP A 246 3.31 2.55 21.63
C ASP A 246 3.05 4.06 21.54
N LYS A 247 1.78 4.45 21.51
CA LYS A 247 1.38 5.86 21.42
C LYS A 247 1.88 6.74 22.58
N GLY A 248 2.17 6.14 23.74
CA GLY A 248 2.71 6.80 24.93
C GLY A 248 4.23 6.96 24.92
N GLU A 249 4.95 6.28 24.03
CA GLU A 249 6.41 6.33 24.01
C GLU A 249 6.96 7.66 23.46
N ASN A 250 8.11 8.05 24.01
CA ASN A 250 8.83 9.23 23.60
C ASN A 250 9.57 8.98 22.27
N ARG A 251 9.28 9.81 21.27
CA ARG A 251 9.82 9.66 19.91
C ARG A 251 11.36 9.72 19.86
N GLU A 252 12.00 10.55 20.67
CA GLU A 252 13.46 10.69 20.70
C GLU A 252 14.13 9.43 21.25
N THR A 253 13.52 8.84 22.29
CA THR A 253 13.97 7.55 22.84
C THR A 253 13.90 6.45 21.77
N VAL A 254 12.78 6.35 21.05
CA VAL A 254 12.62 5.39 19.95
C VAL A 254 13.62 5.68 18.83
N ALA A 255 13.85 6.95 18.49
CA ALA A 255 14.82 7.31 17.45
C ALA A 255 16.24 6.86 17.82
N ASN A 256 16.68 7.08 19.06
CA ASN A 256 17.97 6.62 19.57
C ASN A 256 18.10 5.09 19.52
N TYR A 257 17.02 4.37 19.83
CA TYR A 257 16.98 2.92 19.67
C TYR A 257 17.15 2.51 18.20
N VAL A 258 16.41 3.14 17.27
CA VAL A 258 16.48 2.83 15.83
C VAL A 258 17.89 3.03 15.26
N TRP A 259 18.63 4.03 15.72
CA TRP A 259 20.05 4.23 15.36
C TRP A 259 20.95 3.06 15.79
N ASN A 260 20.72 2.51 16.98
CA ASN A 260 21.48 1.34 17.45
C ASN A 260 21.04 0.06 16.74
N LEU A 261 19.73 -0.10 16.51
CA LEU A 261 19.17 -1.22 15.77
C LEU A 261 19.81 -1.35 14.38
N GLN A 262 19.95 -0.23 13.66
CA GLN A 262 20.62 -0.17 12.35
C GLN A 262 21.99 -0.87 12.39
N LYS A 263 22.83 -0.56 13.39
CA LYS A 263 24.16 -1.17 13.54
C LYS A 263 24.07 -2.68 13.70
N THR A 264 23.13 -3.16 14.51
CA THR A 264 22.99 -4.59 14.83
C THR A 264 22.37 -5.43 13.71
N THR A 265 21.66 -4.81 12.76
CA THR A 265 20.99 -5.51 11.65
C THR A 265 21.72 -5.36 10.32
N ASN A 266 22.64 -4.39 10.20
CA ASN A 266 23.27 -4.02 8.93
C ASN A 266 23.98 -5.18 8.24
N ASP A 267 24.68 -6.05 8.97
CA ASP A 267 25.43 -7.16 8.37
C ASP A 267 24.53 -8.10 7.57
N THR A 268 23.33 -8.40 8.08
CA THR A 268 22.35 -9.21 7.35
C THR A 268 21.72 -8.47 6.17
N MET A 269 21.47 -7.15 6.30
CA MET A 269 20.85 -6.34 5.24
C MET A 269 21.79 -6.10 4.04
N LYS A 270 23.10 -6.29 4.20
CA LYS A 270 24.11 -6.18 3.13
C LYS A 270 24.17 -7.40 2.21
N LEU A 271 23.58 -8.53 2.61
CA LEU A 271 23.74 -9.80 1.89
C LEU A 271 23.00 -9.86 0.54
N TYR A 272 22.06 -8.94 0.29
CA TYR A 272 21.30 -8.87 -0.96
C TYR A 272 21.32 -7.44 -1.53
N PRO A 273 21.04 -7.22 -2.83
CA PRO A 273 21.07 -5.89 -3.45
C PRO A 273 19.87 -5.01 -3.07
N GLY A 274 19.86 -3.76 -3.53
CA GLY A 274 18.75 -2.82 -3.34
C GLY A 274 18.86 -1.95 -2.09
N ASN A 275 17.92 -1.01 -1.98
CA ASN A 275 17.78 -0.09 -0.86
C ASN A 275 17.05 -0.76 0.29
N LYS A 276 17.49 -0.48 1.53
CA LYS A 276 16.81 -0.94 2.74
C LYS A 276 16.50 0.25 3.62
N SER A 277 15.35 0.21 4.25
CA SER A 277 14.93 1.20 5.23
C SER A 277 14.41 0.49 6.46
N ILE A 278 14.83 0.97 7.64
CA ILE A 278 14.21 0.64 8.92
C ILE A 278 13.25 1.77 9.22
N ILE A 279 11.97 1.42 9.42
CA ILE A 279 10.89 2.38 9.57
C ILE A 279 10.08 2.05 10.83
N PHE A 280 9.92 3.05 11.68
CA PHE A 280 9.14 2.98 12.91
C PHE A 280 7.98 3.96 12.84
N TYR A 281 6.78 3.45 13.02
CA TYR A 281 5.55 4.21 13.06
C TYR A 281 5.00 4.27 14.49
N LYS A 282 4.37 5.39 14.85
CA LYS A 282 3.61 5.45 16.09
C LYS A 282 2.34 4.62 15.93
N ASP A 283 1.95 3.86 16.95
CA ASP A 283 0.70 3.11 16.93
C ASP A 283 -0.53 4.01 17.16
N LYS A 284 -0.82 4.77 16.12
CA LYS A 284 -1.95 5.68 16.02
C LYS A 284 -2.29 5.83 14.54
N VAL A 285 -3.19 4.98 14.07
CA VAL A 285 -3.68 5.00 12.68
C VAL A 285 -5.16 5.33 12.65
N SER A 286 -5.60 6.00 11.59
CA SER A 286 -7.02 6.22 11.33
C SER A 286 -7.73 4.87 11.15
N ALA A 287 -8.97 4.76 11.60
CA ALA A 287 -9.76 3.56 11.34
C ALA A 287 -10.28 3.51 9.89
N SER A 288 -10.44 4.65 9.23
CA SER A 288 -11.17 4.75 7.95
C SER A 288 -10.53 5.67 6.92
N GLN A 289 -9.83 6.73 7.34
CA GLN A 289 -9.22 7.68 6.41
C GLN A 289 -7.99 7.06 5.77
N LEU A 290 -7.81 7.38 4.49
CA LEU A 290 -6.71 6.86 3.69
C LEU A 290 -5.74 7.96 3.28
N ASP A 291 -4.45 7.64 3.25
CA ASP A 291 -3.42 8.48 2.66
C ASP A 291 -3.51 8.48 1.10
N ASP A 292 -2.63 9.24 0.46
CA ASP A 292 -2.55 9.31 -1.01
C ASP A 292 -2.21 7.96 -1.64
N HIS A 293 -1.50 7.11 -0.89
CA HIS A 293 -1.19 5.73 -1.26
C HIS A 293 -2.35 4.76 -0.97
N LYS A 294 -3.51 5.26 -0.51
CA LYS A 294 -4.72 4.50 -0.15
C LYS A 294 -4.53 3.48 0.98
N ARG A 295 -3.58 3.71 1.88
CA ARG A 295 -3.37 3.00 3.15
C ARG A 295 -4.00 3.78 4.30
N LEU A 296 -4.20 3.19 5.47
CA LEU A 296 -4.73 3.96 6.60
C LEU A 296 -3.80 5.11 6.95
N GLN A 297 -4.37 6.31 7.01
CA GLN A 297 -3.62 7.51 7.35
C GLN A 297 -3.11 7.42 8.79
N SER A 298 -1.83 7.73 8.99
CA SER A 298 -1.27 8.03 10.31
C SER A 298 -0.99 9.53 10.41
N ASP A 299 -1.30 10.11 11.56
CA ASP A 299 -0.99 11.50 11.92
C ASP A 299 0.42 11.63 12.55
N SER A 300 1.21 10.56 12.52
CA SER A 300 2.54 10.51 13.13
C SER A 300 3.67 10.62 12.11
N GLN A 301 4.71 11.37 12.47
CA GLN A 301 5.95 11.41 11.71
C GLN A 301 6.71 10.10 11.89
N GLU A 302 7.01 9.41 10.79
CA GLU A 302 7.83 8.21 10.81
C GLU A 302 9.26 8.49 11.31
N ILE A 303 9.85 7.50 11.98
CA ILE A 303 11.30 7.44 12.19
C ILE A 303 11.83 6.51 11.11
N SER A 304 12.72 7.02 10.25
CA SER A 304 13.24 6.26 9.12
C SER A 304 14.75 6.40 9.03
N ILE A 305 15.45 5.28 8.85
CA ILE A 305 16.90 5.24 8.63
C ILE A 305 17.23 4.21 7.55
N SER A 306 18.25 4.49 6.74
CA SER A 306 18.75 3.54 5.74
C SER A 306 19.34 2.30 6.40
N GLY A 307 19.01 1.10 5.95
CA GLY A 307 19.67 -0.15 6.34
C GLY A 307 20.72 -0.59 5.32
N GLY A 308 21.64 -1.47 5.73
CA GLY A 308 22.60 -2.12 4.83
C GLY A 308 23.70 -1.21 4.29
N LYS A 309 24.00 -0.10 5.00
CA LYS A 309 25.18 0.74 4.77
C LYS A 309 26.42 0.13 5.42
#